data_AF-A0A355RH80-F1
#
_entry.id   AF-A0A355RH80-F1
#
_cell.length_a   1.000
_cell.length_b   1.000
_cell.length_c   1.000
_cell.angle_alpha   90.00
_cell.angle_beta   90.00
_cell.angle_gamma   90.00
#
_symmetry.space_group_name_H-M   'P 1'
#
loop_
_entity.id
_entity.type
_entity.pdbx_description
1 polymer ?
#
loop_
_entity_poly.entity_id
_entity_poly.type
_entity_poly.pdbx_seq_one_letter_code
_entity_poly.pdbx_strand_id
1 'polypeptide(L)'
;AQSSTLYATNIRHMMTDLTPEKNGQVHHNMEDDVIRGATVAHEGAVTFPPPPPKVQAIAAKPKETVPEKTPEERRAEEAATFRQQTKNQVTLLAVGGALMLLVGAYAPASFMQHFIVFVLSVFVGFQVIWNVSHSLHTPLMAVTNAISSIIILGAVLQIGSGSFLVILLAAVSVFFAGINIFGGFLVTRRMLAMFQKS
;
A
#
# COMPACT_ATOMS: atom_id res chain seq x y z
N ALA A 1 3.75 7.75 16.70
CA ALA A 1 2.38 7.75 16.12
C ALA A 1 1.66 6.41 16.31
N GLN A 2 2.29 5.26 15.97
CA GLN A 2 1.65 3.93 16.05
C GLN A 2 1.08 3.56 17.43
N SER A 3 1.82 3.80 18.52
CA SER A 3 1.36 3.50 19.89
C SER A 3 0.11 4.29 20.28
N SER A 4 0.01 5.55 19.86
CA SER A 4 -1.16 6.40 20.11
C SER A 4 -2.40 5.87 19.37
N THR A 5 -2.24 5.38 18.13
CA THR A 5 -3.34 4.79 17.35
C THR A 5 -3.85 3.50 18.00
N LEU A 6 -2.94 2.62 18.42
CA LEU A 6 -3.32 1.37 19.09
C LEU A 6 -4.00 1.61 20.43
N TYR A 7 -3.46 2.56 21.22
CA TYR A 7 -4.07 2.95 22.48
C TYR A 7 -5.47 3.56 22.29
N ALA A 8 -5.63 4.50 21.35
CA ALA A 8 -6.93 5.09 21.03
C ALA A 8 -7.95 4.04 20.57
N THR A 9 -7.50 3.02 19.83
CA THR A 9 -8.35 1.90 19.40
C THR A 9 -8.83 1.10 20.61
N ASN A 10 -7.94 0.75 21.55
CA ASN A 10 -8.34 0.04 22.77
C ASN A 10 -9.32 0.84 23.63
N ILE A 11 -9.12 2.16 23.77
CA ILE A 11 -10.06 3.04 24.48
C ILE A 11 -11.43 3.06 23.80
N ARG A 12 -11.47 3.14 22.47
CA ARG A 12 -12.73 3.07 21.70
C ARG A 12 -13.47 1.75 21.96
N HIS A 13 -12.76 0.64 21.98
CA HIS A 13 -13.37 -0.67 22.27
C HIS A 13 -13.95 -0.70 23.69
N MET A 14 -13.17 -0.29 24.70
CA MET A 14 -13.65 -0.22 26.09
C MET A 14 -14.90 0.68 26.23
N MET A 15 -14.93 1.83 25.55
CA MET A 15 -16.09 2.71 25.55
C MET A 15 -17.31 2.06 24.88
N THR A 16 -17.10 1.24 23.85
CA THR A 16 -18.20 0.52 23.18
C THR A 16 -18.81 -0.51 24.12
N ASP A 17 -17.98 -1.24 24.88
CA ASP A 17 -18.42 -2.24 25.85
C ASP A 17 -19.18 -1.59 27.02
N LEU A 18 -18.76 -0.39 27.44
CA LEU A 18 -19.45 0.42 28.46
C LEU A 18 -20.74 1.09 27.96
N THR A 19 -20.96 1.18 26.64
CA THR A 19 -22.16 1.78 26.04
C THR A 19 -22.83 0.81 25.05
N PRO A 20 -23.38 -0.33 25.50
CA PRO A 20 -23.88 -1.39 24.62
C PRO A 20 -25.00 -0.92 23.69
N GLU A 21 -25.83 0.02 24.15
CA GLU A 21 -26.95 0.60 23.37
C GLU A 21 -26.51 1.69 22.38
N LYS A 22 -25.22 2.05 22.34
CA LYS A 22 -24.65 3.11 21.48
C LYS A 22 -25.32 4.49 21.67
N ASN A 23 -25.93 4.71 22.82
CA ASN A 23 -26.66 5.93 23.18
C ASN A 23 -25.78 6.98 23.90
N GLY A 24 -24.49 6.68 24.08
CA GLY A 24 -23.53 7.56 24.76
C GLY A 24 -23.67 7.60 26.29
N GLN A 25 -24.58 6.79 26.87
CA GLN A 25 -24.71 6.64 28.32
C GLN A 25 -23.90 5.45 28.80
N VAL A 26 -23.02 5.67 29.79
CA VAL A 26 -22.19 4.63 30.37
C VAL A 26 -23.03 3.74 31.26
N HIS A 27 -23.14 2.47 30.89
CA HIS A 27 -23.75 1.43 31.70
C HIS A 27 -22.64 0.56 32.30
N HIS A 28 -22.24 0.88 33.53
CA HIS A 28 -21.15 0.21 34.23
C HIS A 28 -21.62 -1.13 34.83
N ASN A 29 -21.70 -2.16 33.99
CA ASN A 29 -22.16 -3.49 34.42
C ASN A 29 -21.07 -4.24 35.20
N MET A 30 -21.18 -4.26 36.54
CA MET A 30 -20.25 -4.98 37.42
C MET A 30 -20.43 -6.51 37.42
N GLU A 31 -21.40 -7.04 36.67
CA GLU A 31 -21.57 -8.48 36.44
C GLU A 31 -20.77 -9.00 35.24
N ASP A 32 -20.31 -8.11 34.36
CA ASP A 32 -19.44 -8.44 33.24
C ASP A 32 -17.99 -8.65 33.74
N ASP A 33 -17.41 -9.82 33.45
CA ASP A 33 -16.09 -10.21 33.94
C ASP A 33 -14.97 -9.25 33.46
N VAL A 34 -15.09 -8.67 32.26
CA VAL A 34 -14.10 -7.75 31.68
C VAL A 34 -14.19 -6.39 32.36
N ILE A 35 -15.41 -5.85 32.49
CA ILE A 35 -15.65 -4.56 33.16
C ILE A 35 -15.29 -4.66 34.65
N ARG A 36 -15.71 -5.74 35.32
CA ARG A 36 -15.38 -6.00 36.73
C ARG A 36 -13.89 -6.18 36.97
N GLY A 37 -13.17 -6.83 36.04
CA GLY A 37 -11.73 -7.04 36.09
C GLY A 37 -10.92 -5.76 35.85
N ALA A 38 -11.39 -4.88 34.96
CA ALA A 38 -10.75 -3.60 34.66
C ALA A 38 -11.04 -2.50 35.71
N THR A 39 -12.11 -2.63 36.49
CA THR A 39 -12.56 -1.61 37.45
C THR A 39 -11.89 -1.75 38.82
N VAL A 40 -11.03 -0.79 39.16
CA VAL A 40 -10.31 -0.74 40.46
C VAL A 40 -11.09 -0.03 41.57
N ALA A 41 -11.96 0.92 41.22
CA ALA A 41 -12.84 1.62 42.15
C ALA A 41 -14.16 1.99 41.46
N HIS A 42 -15.27 1.88 42.19
CA HIS A 42 -16.61 2.23 41.73
C HIS A 42 -17.37 2.92 42.87
N GLU A 43 -18.02 4.06 42.58
CA GLU A 43 -18.84 4.82 43.55
C GLU A 43 -18.13 5.14 44.89
N GLY A 44 -16.82 5.40 44.84
CA GLY A 44 -16.03 5.74 46.03
C GLY A 44 -15.54 4.55 46.85
N ALA A 45 -15.90 3.31 46.48
CA ALA A 45 -15.38 2.10 47.09
C ALA A 45 -14.29 1.44 46.21
N VAL A 46 -13.25 0.90 46.83
CA VAL A 46 -12.21 0.13 46.15
C VAL A 46 -12.75 -1.27 45.86
N THR A 47 -12.78 -1.67 44.59
CA THR A 47 -13.30 -2.96 44.11
C THR A 47 -12.20 -3.96 43.77
N PHE A 48 -10.94 -3.60 44.03
CA PHE A 48 -9.79 -4.48 43.89
C PHE A 48 -9.56 -5.30 45.18
N PRO A 49 -9.22 -6.60 45.10
CA PRO A 49 -9.00 -7.43 43.90
C PRO A 49 -10.33 -7.94 43.27
N PRO A 50 -10.37 -8.14 41.95
CA PRO A 50 -11.54 -8.72 41.30
C PRO A 50 -11.70 -10.20 41.66
N PRO A 51 -12.95 -10.70 41.77
CA PRO A 51 -13.20 -12.13 41.91
C PRO A 51 -12.71 -12.89 40.67
N PRO A 52 -12.40 -14.20 40.78
CA PRO A 52 -12.07 -15.01 39.62
C PRO A 52 -13.21 -14.95 38.58
N PRO A 53 -12.92 -14.79 37.28
CA PRO A 53 -13.94 -14.71 36.23
C PRO A 53 -14.89 -15.91 36.27
N LYS A 54 -16.19 -15.66 36.09
CA LYS A 54 -17.23 -16.70 36.09
C LYS A 54 -17.09 -17.62 34.88
N VAL A 55 -16.60 -17.09 33.75
CA VAL A 55 -16.31 -17.90 32.56
C VAL A 55 -14.83 -18.25 32.57
N GLN A 56 -14.50 -19.49 32.96
CA GLN A 56 -13.19 -20.05 32.65
C GLN A 56 -12.97 -19.91 31.14
N ALA A 57 -11.85 -19.31 30.74
CA ALA A 57 -11.51 -19.11 29.34
C ALA A 57 -11.90 -20.35 28.56
N ILE A 58 -12.85 -20.20 27.63
CA ILE A 58 -13.22 -21.27 26.72
C ILE A 58 -11.92 -21.60 26.00
N ALA A 59 -11.26 -22.68 26.43
CA ALA A 59 -10.11 -23.22 25.74
C ALA A 59 -10.54 -23.27 24.29
N ALA A 60 -9.86 -22.50 23.44
CA ALA A 60 -10.20 -22.36 22.03
C ALA A 60 -10.58 -23.75 21.54
N LYS A 61 -11.83 -23.91 21.06
CA LYS A 61 -12.31 -25.20 20.55
C LYS A 61 -11.16 -25.80 19.74
N PRO A 62 -10.75 -27.05 19.99
CA PRO A 62 -9.72 -27.69 19.20
C PRO A 62 -10.05 -27.39 17.75
N LYS A 63 -9.15 -26.68 17.04
CA LYS A 63 -9.31 -26.41 15.61
C LYS A 63 -9.71 -27.75 15.01
N GLU A 64 -10.90 -27.84 14.43
CA GLU A 64 -11.28 -28.99 13.63
C GLU A 64 -10.09 -29.26 12.72
N THR A 65 -9.47 -30.43 12.91
CA THR A 65 -8.41 -30.90 12.04
C THR A 65 -9.04 -30.95 10.66
N VAL A 66 -8.69 -29.97 9.84
CA VAL A 66 -9.02 -29.99 8.42
C VAL A 66 -8.61 -31.37 7.93
N PRO A 67 -9.54 -32.18 7.37
CA PRO A 67 -9.21 -33.53 6.95
C PRO A 67 -7.96 -33.45 6.08
N GLU A 68 -6.90 -34.18 6.45
CA GLU A 68 -5.73 -34.26 5.58
C GLU A 68 -6.19 -34.85 4.26
N LYS A 69 -6.14 -34.03 3.20
CA LYS A 69 -6.53 -34.45 1.85
C LYS A 69 -5.83 -35.75 1.53
N THR A 70 -6.59 -36.73 1.05
CA THR A 70 -6.03 -38.02 0.67
C THR A 70 -4.93 -37.83 -0.39
N PRO A 71 -3.93 -38.73 -0.47
CA PRO A 71 -2.85 -38.62 -1.46
C PRO A 71 -3.35 -38.50 -2.91
N GLU A 72 -4.53 -39.03 -3.21
CA GLU A 72 -5.19 -38.93 -4.52
C GLU A 72 -5.78 -37.54 -4.77
N GLU A 73 -6.44 -36.93 -3.77
CA GLU A 73 -6.95 -35.56 -3.85
C GLU A 73 -5.81 -34.54 -4.00
N ARG A 74 -4.69 -34.73 -3.29
CA ARG A 74 -3.49 -33.89 -3.43
C ARG A 74 -2.89 -33.98 -4.84
N ARG A 75 -2.80 -35.19 -5.40
CA ARG A 75 -2.31 -35.41 -6.77
C ARG A 75 -3.26 -34.81 -7.82
N ALA A 76 -4.57 -34.88 -7.59
CA ALA A 76 -5.57 -34.27 -8.47
C ALA A 76 -5.49 -32.74 -8.45
N GLU A 77 -5.30 -32.13 -7.27
CA GLU A 77 -5.09 -30.69 -7.12
C GLU A 77 -3.76 -30.21 -7.72
N GLU A 78 -2.67 -30.95 -7.53
CA GLU A 78 -1.39 -30.68 -8.16
C GLU A 78 -1.49 -30.76 -9.69
N ALA A 79 -2.19 -31.75 -10.23
CA ALA A 79 -2.43 -31.85 -11.67
C ALA A 79 -3.33 -30.72 -12.19
N ALA A 80 -4.35 -30.31 -11.43
CA ALA A 80 -5.24 -29.21 -11.80
C ALA A 80 -4.51 -27.85 -11.76
N THR A 81 -3.72 -27.60 -10.70
CA THR A 81 -2.90 -26.39 -10.57
C THR A 81 -1.82 -26.33 -11.64
N PHE A 82 -1.16 -27.45 -11.96
CA PHE A 82 -0.19 -27.53 -13.05
C PHE A 82 -0.83 -27.24 -14.41
N ARG A 83 -2.00 -27.82 -14.71
CA ARG A 83 -2.76 -27.53 -15.94
C ARG A 83 -3.16 -26.06 -16.01
N GLN A 84 -3.61 -25.48 -14.89
CA GLN A 84 -4.00 -24.07 -14.83
C GLN A 84 -2.80 -23.14 -15.00
N GLN A 85 -1.67 -23.43 -14.35
CA GLN A 85 -0.42 -22.69 -14.52
C GLN A 85 0.08 -22.77 -15.96
N THR A 86 0.10 -23.97 -16.55
CA THR A 86 0.47 -24.19 -17.95
C THR A 86 -0.44 -23.41 -18.89
N LYS A 87 -1.76 -23.47 -18.69
CA LYS A 87 -2.74 -22.72 -19.49
C LYS A 87 -2.49 -21.22 -19.38
N ASN A 88 -2.26 -20.70 -18.17
CA ASN A 88 -1.99 -19.28 -17.95
C ASN A 88 -0.69 -18.85 -18.64
N GLN A 89 0.38 -19.64 -18.51
CA GLN A 89 1.68 -19.35 -19.12
C GLN A 89 1.61 -19.40 -20.65
N VAL A 90 0.99 -20.42 -21.23
CA VAL A 90 0.81 -20.54 -22.69
C VAL A 90 -0.07 -19.40 -23.20
N THR A 91 -1.15 -19.07 -22.49
CA THR A 91 -2.02 -17.94 -22.87
C THR A 91 -1.23 -16.63 -22.85
N LEU A 92 -0.45 -16.38 -21.81
CA LEU A 92 0.36 -15.17 -21.68
C LEU A 92 1.42 -15.07 -22.78
N LEU A 93 2.11 -16.18 -23.09
CA LEU A 93 3.09 -16.23 -24.17
C LEU A 93 2.45 -16.06 -25.55
N ALA A 94 1.30 -16.70 -25.80
CA ALA A 94 0.58 -16.58 -27.07
C ALA A 94 0.06 -15.16 -27.29
N VAL A 95 -0.55 -14.55 -26.27
CA VAL A 95 -1.03 -13.17 -26.33
C VAL A 95 0.15 -12.19 -26.47
N GLY A 96 1.20 -12.36 -25.67
CA GLY A 96 2.41 -11.53 -25.76
C GLY A 96 3.09 -11.63 -27.13
N GLY A 97 3.22 -12.85 -27.67
CA GLY A 97 3.77 -13.08 -29.00
C GLY A 97 2.91 -12.47 -30.11
N ALA A 98 1.60 -12.63 -30.05
CA ALA A 98 0.68 -12.02 -31.01
C ALA A 98 0.74 -10.48 -30.98
N LEU A 99 0.79 -9.88 -29.79
CA LEU A 99 0.94 -8.43 -29.63
C LEU A 99 2.27 -7.94 -30.19
N MET A 100 3.39 -8.65 -29.93
CA MET A 100 4.70 -8.28 -30.47
C MET A 100 4.75 -8.40 -31.99
N LEU A 101 4.10 -9.42 -32.57
CA LEU A 101 3.99 -9.56 -34.02
C LEU A 101 3.16 -8.43 -34.64
N LEU A 102 2.02 -8.07 -34.03
CA LEU A 102 1.21 -6.95 -34.49
C LEU A 102 1.98 -5.63 -34.42
N VAL A 103 2.64 -5.35 -33.31
CA VAL A 103 3.47 -4.15 -33.16
C VAL A 103 4.59 -4.15 -34.21
N GLY A 104 5.31 -5.26 -34.40
CA GLY A 104 6.38 -5.36 -35.38
C GLY A 104 5.92 -5.22 -36.84
N ALA A 105 4.67 -5.58 -37.15
CA ALA A 105 4.12 -5.46 -38.50
C ALA A 105 3.77 -4.02 -38.89
N TYR A 106 3.42 -3.17 -37.92
CA TYR A 106 2.93 -1.80 -38.17
C TYR A 106 3.83 -0.69 -37.64
N ALA A 107 4.72 -0.97 -36.68
CA ALA A 107 5.52 0.05 -36.02
C ALA A 107 6.86 0.33 -36.73
N PRO A 108 7.32 1.60 -36.78
CA PRO A 108 8.65 1.94 -37.28
C PRO A 108 9.79 1.33 -36.47
N ALA A 109 10.97 1.17 -37.07
CA ALA A 109 12.16 0.64 -36.36
C ALA A 109 12.57 1.48 -35.14
N SER A 110 12.40 2.80 -35.20
CA SER A 110 12.65 3.71 -34.07
C SER A 110 11.69 3.45 -32.89
N PHE A 111 10.43 3.09 -33.17
CA PHE A 111 9.48 2.70 -32.14
C PHE A 111 9.97 1.45 -31.41
N MET A 112 10.45 0.44 -32.13
CA MET A 112 10.96 -0.79 -31.51
C MET A 112 12.15 -0.51 -30.58
N GLN A 113 13.06 0.38 -30.97
CA GLN A 113 14.17 0.82 -30.11
C GLN A 113 13.67 1.48 -28.82
N HIS A 114 12.76 2.47 -28.94
CA HIS A 114 12.17 3.13 -27.78
C HIS A 114 11.36 2.18 -26.90
N PHE A 115 10.67 1.20 -27.50
CA PHE A 115 9.89 0.21 -26.79
C PHE A 115 10.77 -0.74 -25.96
N ILE A 116 11.89 -1.19 -26.51
CA ILE A 116 12.87 -2.00 -25.77
C ILE A 116 13.42 -1.21 -24.58
N VAL A 117 13.83 0.06 -24.80
CA VAL A 117 14.30 0.93 -23.72
C VAL A 117 13.22 1.14 -22.66
N PHE A 118 11.97 1.34 -23.06
CA PHE A 118 10.83 1.47 -22.16
C PHE A 118 10.65 0.22 -21.29
N VAL A 119 10.57 -0.97 -21.89
CA VAL A 119 10.40 -2.24 -21.16
C VAL A 119 11.56 -2.47 -20.18
N LEU A 120 12.81 -2.30 -20.63
CA LEU A 120 13.98 -2.45 -19.76
C LEU A 120 13.97 -1.43 -18.61
N SER A 121 13.54 -0.19 -18.86
CA SER A 121 13.41 0.84 -17.83
C SER A 121 12.36 0.49 -16.78
N VAL A 122 11.25 -0.15 -17.16
CA VAL A 122 10.24 -0.65 -16.21
C VAL A 122 10.84 -1.72 -15.29
N PHE A 123 11.59 -2.69 -15.85
CA PHE A 123 12.28 -3.70 -15.05
C PHE A 123 13.28 -3.09 -14.07
N VAL A 124 14.10 -2.14 -14.53
CA VAL A 124 15.05 -1.42 -13.67
C VAL A 124 14.32 -0.65 -12.58
N GLY A 125 13.24 0.07 -12.92
CA GLY A 125 12.44 0.82 -11.96
C GLY A 125 11.85 -0.06 -10.86
N PHE A 126 11.30 -1.22 -11.23
CA PHE A 126 10.80 -2.21 -10.26
C PHE A 126 11.92 -2.67 -9.31
N GLN A 127 13.06 -3.08 -9.85
CA GLN A 127 14.17 -3.61 -9.06
C GLN A 127 14.76 -2.59 -8.07
N VAL A 128 14.80 -1.32 -8.47
CA VAL A 128 15.34 -0.22 -7.65
C VAL A 128 14.37 0.14 -6.52
N ILE A 129 13.06 0.13 -6.77
CA ILE A 129 12.05 0.53 -5.77
C ILE A 129 11.77 -0.59 -4.77
N TRP A 130 11.81 -1.87 -5.19
CA TRP A 130 11.46 -3.01 -4.35
C TRP A 130 12.31 -3.15 -3.08
N ASN A 131 13.56 -2.66 -3.11
CA ASN A 131 14.52 -2.80 -2.01
C ASN A 131 14.71 -1.52 -1.18
N VAL A 132 13.77 -0.57 -1.24
CA VAL A 132 13.81 0.64 -0.41
C VAL A 132 13.42 0.35 1.04
N SER A 133 14.16 0.94 2.00
CA SER A 133 13.78 0.90 3.42
C SER A 133 12.40 1.51 3.65
N HIS A 134 11.61 0.92 4.54
CA HIS A 134 10.25 1.40 4.86
C HIS A 134 10.23 2.86 5.34
N SER A 135 11.30 3.30 6.03
CA SER A 135 11.45 4.69 6.48
C SER A 135 11.57 5.71 5.34
N LEU A 136 11.92 5.25 4.13
CA LEU A 136 12.18 6.09 2.96
C LEU A 136 11.02 6.13 1.96
N HIS A 137 9.89 5.44 2.17
CA HIS A 137 8.77 5.49 1.24
C HIS A 137 8.22 6.92 1.03
N THR A 138 8.11 7.72 2.09
CA THR A 138 7.63 9.10 1.98
C THR A 138 8.64 10.01 1.25
N PRO A 139 9.95 9.99 1.59
CA PRO A 139 10.97 10.65 0.76
C PRO A 139 10.98 10.17 -0.69
N LEU A 140 10.81 8.87 -0.93
CA LEU A 140 10.78 8.30 -2.27
C LEU A 140 9.59 8.85 -3.08
N MET A 141 8.42 8.97 -2.48
CA MET A 141 7.25 9.60 -3.10
C MET A 141 7.51 11.06 -3.50
N ALA A 142 8.22 11.82 -2.64
CA ALA A 142 8.60 13.19 -2.96
C ALA A 142 9.58 13.27 -4.13
N VAL A 143 10.56 12.35 -4.19
CA VAL A 143 11.52 12.24 -5.30
C VAL A 143 10.83 11.87 -6.61
N THR A 144 9.94 10.89 -6.61
CA THR A 144 9.25 10.47 -7.85
C THR A 144 8.35 11.58 -8.39
N ASN A 145 7.73 12.38 -7.51
CA ASN A 145 7.02 13.58 -7.94
C ASN A 145 7.96 14.60 -8.61
N ALA A 146 9.14 14.88 -8.02
CA ALA A 146 10.12 15.77 -8.63
C ALA A 146 10.59 15.27 -10.02
N ILE A 147 10.91 13.97 -10.13
CA ILE A 147 11.38 13.33 -11.37
C ILE A 147 10.28 13.33 -12.45
N SER A 148 9.00 13.20 -12.07
CA SER A 148 7.88 13.24 -13.02
C SER A 148 7.84 14.53 -13.84
N SER A 149 8.49 15.59 -13.37
CA SER A 149 8.66 16.86 -14.06
C SER A 149 9.56 16.81 -15.30
N ILE A 150 10.04 15.63 -15.70
CA ILE A 150 10.72 15.38 -16.99
C ILE A 150 9.91 15.87 -18.20
N ILE A 151 8.59 16.05 -18.04
CA ILE A 151 7.69 16.72 -18.99
C ILE A 151 8.19 18.11 -19.44
N ILE A 152 9.05 18.76 -18.65
CA ILE A 152 9.70 20.02 -19.02
C ILE A 152 10.47 19.91 -20.34
N LEU A 153 11.06 18.75 -20.66
CA LEU A 153 11.75 18.52 -21.93
C LEU A 153 10.80 18.65 -23.11
N GLY A 154 9.59 18.09 -22.98
CA GLY A 154 8.55 18.22 -24.01
C GLY A 154 8.15 19.67 -24.23
N ALA A 155 8.01 20.45 -23.15
CA ALA A 155 7.66 21.86 -23.23
C ALA A 155 8.78 22.71 -23.87
N VAL A 156 10.04 22.48 -23.50
CA VAL A 156 11.20 23.21 -24.05
C VAL A 156 11.33 22.99 -25.55
N LEU A 157 11.08 21.77 -26.04
CA LEU A 157 11.08 21.47 -27.48
C LEU A 157 10.03 22.26 -28.27
N GLN A 158 8.96 22.75 -27.63
CA GLN A 158 7.86 23.47 -28.28
C GLN A 158 8.02 25.00 -28.27
N ILE A 159 9.03 25.53 -27.57
CA ILE A 159 9.26 26.99 -27.46
C ILE A 159 9.57 27.63 -28.83
N GLY A 160 10.14 26.88 -29.78
CA GLY A 160 10.44 27.35 -31.13
C GLY A 160 9.29 27.18 -32.14
N SER A 161 8.07 26.85 -31.69
CA SER A 161 6.93 26.63 -32.60
C SER A 161 6.46 27.92 -33.27
N GLY A 162 5.96 27.84 -34.51
CA GLY A 162 5.46 29.01 -35.25
C GLY A 162 4.09 29.54 -34.77
N SER A 163 3.44 28.86 -33.83
CA SER A 163 2.12 29.22 -33.32
C SER A 163 2.24 29.88 -31.95
N PHE A 164 1.77 31.12 -31.84
CA PHE A 164 1.76 31.85 -30.58
C PHE A 164 1.07 31.08 -29.44
N LEU A 165 -0.02 30.37 -29.75
CA LEU A 165 -0.73 29.55 -28.77
C LEU A 165 0.12 28.41 -28.24
N VAL A 166 0.90 27.74 -29.10
CA VAL A 166 1.79 26.65 -28.69
C VAL A 166 2.95 27.19 -27.85
N ILE A 167 3.54 28.32 -28.22
CA ILE A 167 4.55 29.01 -27.41
C ILE A 167 4.00 29.35 -26.02
N LEU A 168 2.79 29.90 -25.96
CA LEU A 168 2.15 30.26 -24.68
C LEU A 168 1.94 29.04 -23.79
N LEU A 169 1.39 27.95 -24.34
CA LEU A 169 1.20 26.70 -23.61
C LEU A 169 2.54 26.07 -23.18
N ALA A 170 3.57 26.15 -24.01
CA ALA A 170 4.92 25.70 -23.68
C ALA A 170 5.50 26.51 -22.51
N ALA A 171 5.38 27.83 -22.54
CA ALA A 171 5.85 28.70 -21.45
C ALA A 171 5.14 28.41 -20.12
N VAL A 172 3.81 28.22 -20.15
CA VAL A 172 3.03 27.82 -18.97
C VAL A 172 3.45 26.44 -18.46
N SER A 173 3.68 25.48 -19.37
CA SER A 173 4.12 24.13 -19.03
C SER A 173 5.50 24.15 -18.37
N VAL A 174 6.45 24.94 -18.89
CA VAL A 174 7.79 25.13 -18.28
C VAL A 174 7.66 25.75 -16.89
N PHE A 175 6.79 26.74 -16.71
CA PHE A 175 6.58 27.38 -15.41
C PHE A 175 6.09 26.38 -14.35
N PHE A 176 5.04 25.62 -14.64
CA PHE A 176 4.50 24.63 -13.70
C PHE A 176 5.46 23.45 -13.47
N ALA A 177 6.13 22.96 -14.52
CA ALA A 177 7.14 21.92 -14.37
C ALA A 177 8.30 22.43 -13.49
N GLY A 178 8.72 23.69 -13.66
CA GLY A 178 9.71 24.33 -12.80
C GLY A 178 9.31 24.33 -11.33
N ILE A 179 8.08 24.75 -11.00
CA ILE A 179 7.55 24.71 -9.62
C ILE A 179 7.65 23.29 -9.04
N ASN A 180 7.26 22.27 -9.81
CA ASN A 180 7.31 20.88 -9.34
C ASN A 180 8.76 20.39 -9.13
N ILE A 181 9.69 20.71 -10.04
CA ILE A 181 11.12 20.42 -9.89
C ILE A 181 11.65 21.03 -8.59
N PHE A 182 11.55 22.35 -8.43
CA PHE A 182 12.12 23.04 -7.29
C PHE A 182 11.45 22.63 -5.98
N GLY A 183 10.11 22.56 -5.95
CA GLY A 183 9.35 22.15 -4.78
C GLY A 183 9.64 20.71 -4.37
N GLY A 184 9.62 19.78 -5.32
CA GLY A 184 9.87 18.36 -5.10
C GLY A 184 11.27 18.08 -4.56
N PHE A 185 12.31 18.68 -5.16
CA PHE A 185 13.69 18.49 -4.67
C PHE A 185 13.95 19.20 -3.34
N LEU A 186 13.38 20.38 -3.09
CA LEU A 186 13.53 21.09 -1.82
C LEU A 186 12.89 20.32 -0.66
N VAL A 187 11.67 19.82 -0.86
CA VAL A 187 10.96 19.00 0.14
C VAL A 187 11.70 17.69 0.40
N THR A 188 12.12 16.99 -0.67
CA THR A 188 12.93 15.78 -0.55
C THR A 188 14.19 16.04 0.28
N ARG A 189 14.94 17.11 -0.01
CA ARG A 189 16.16 17.46 0.71
C ARG A 189 15.87 17.68 2.20
N ARG A 190 14.79 18.40 2.53
CA ARG A 190 14.36 18.60 3.93
C ARG A 190 14.01 17.28 4.61
N MET A 191 13.30 16.38 3.91
CA MET A 191 12.94 15.06 4.44
C MET A 191 14.18 14.19 4.72
N LEU A 192 15.13 14.14 3.78
CA LEU A 192 16.36 13.36 3.94
C LEU A 192 17.27 13.93 5.03
N ALA A 193 17.32 15.25 5.20
CA ALA A 193 18.11 15.89 6.26
C ALA A 193 17.66 15.49 7.67
N MET A 194 16.36 15.16 7.87
CA MET A 194 15.86 14.68 9.16
C MET A 194 16.38 13.29 9.55
N PHE A 195 16.96 12.53 8.60
CA PHE A 195 17.58 11.23 8.86
C PHE A 195 19.09 11.31 9.09
N GLN A 196 19.70 12.49 8.91
CA GLN A 196 21.10 12.69 9.23
C GLN A 196 21.23 12.80 10.76
N LYS A 197 21.98 11.87 11.36
CA LYS A 197 22.34 11.93 12.78
C LYS A 197 23.13 13.23 13.01
N SER A 198 22.75 13.99 14.04
CA SER A 198 23.59 15.08 14.55
C SER A 198 24.92 14.53 15.09
#